data_AF-A0A8H6CUD5-F1
#
_entry.id   AF-A0A8H6CUD5-F1
#
_cell.length_a   1.000
_cell.length_b   1.000
_cell.length_c   1.000
_cell.angle_alpha   90.00
_cell.angle_beta   90.00
_cell.angle_gamma   90.00
#
_symmetry.space_group_name_H-M   'P 1'
#
loop_
_entity.id
_entity.type
_entity.pdbx_description
1 polymer ?
#
loop_
_entity_poly.entity_id
_entity_poly.type
_entity_poly.pdbx_seq_one_letter_code
_entity_poly.pdbx_strand_id
1 'polypeptide(L)'
;MYPLNLESFAAGGHCATTSAILNTAFERLKQIGELSANLTILRWSQIEDQDYQKVHDIMYQYRKNFEEELRASSGFYIKRRVAVATLTEERLENFTKYTLAELPVQLIGFNYDNRQYTTIFYPVYPRKNPDGSTGNVNSPYVSPIDTVVQTYRNNPDVTRDICSSVPYMAAGKVTRVFFGTTIRVEVKEKPCTNGLDAPLVEVAVIS
;
A
#
# COMPACT_ATOMS: atom_id res chain seq x y z
N MET A 1 5.81 -10.09 -14.27
CA MET A 1 6.10 -9.73 -12.86
C MET A 1 7.59 -9.42 -12.82
N TYR A 2 7.97 -8.13 -12.83
CA TYR A 2 9.38 -7.75 -12.88
C TYR A 2 10.02 -7.93 -11.50
N PRO A 3 11.18 -8.60 -11.39
CA PRO A 3 11.92 -8.67 -10.14
C PRO A 3 12.53 -7.29 -9.86
N LEU A 4 12.03 -6.60 -8.84
CA LEU A 4 12.69 -5.42 -8.29
C LEU A 4 13.98 -5.91 -7.62
N ASN A 5 15.10 -5.75 -8.34
CA ASN A 5 16.44 -6.01 -7.83
C ASN A 5 16.74 -4.94 -6.76
N LEU A 6 17.09 -5.38 -5.54
CA LEU A 6 17.28 -4.54 -4.35
C LEU A 6 18.77 -4.26 -4.06
N GLU A 7 19.65 -4.41 -5.05
CA GLU A 7 21.06 -4.07 -4.89
C GLU A 7 21.25 -2.56 -5.04
N SER A 8 21.71 -1.92 -3.95
CA SER A 8 22.06 -0.50 -3.79
C SER A 8 20.90 0.51 -3.84
N PHE A 9 20.21 0.69 -2.71
CA PHE A 9 19.29 1.82 -2.46
C PHE A 9 20.01 3.15 -2.18
N ALA A 10 21.01 3.44 -3.01
CA ALA A 10 21.64 4.75 -3.11
C ALA A 10 21.96 5.02 -4.58
N ALA A 11 21.07 5.74 -5.27
CA ALA A 11 21.33 6.69 -6.37
C ALA A 11 20.12 6.78 -7.32
N GLY A 12 19.38 7.90 -7.25
CA GLY A 12 18.65 8.60 -8.34
C GLY A 12 17.74 7.87 -9.35
N GLY A 13 18.16 6.74 -9.94
CA GLY A 13 17.55 6.12 -11.12
C GLY A 13 16.24 5.37 -10.85
N HIS A 14 16.14 4.58 -9.78
CA HIS A 14 14.92 3.80 -9.49
C HIS A 14 13.70 4.67 -9.14
N CYS A 15 13.92 5.84 -8.54
CA CYS A 15 12.83 6.74 -8.12
C CYS A 15 12.16 7.45 -9.30
N ALA A 16 12.95 7.79 -10.34
CA ALA A 16 12.43 8.36 -11.59
C ALA A 16 11.54 7.35 -12.33
N THR A 17 11.97 6.09 -12.40
CA THR A 17 11.21 5.02 -13.05
C THR A 17 9.87 4.75 -12.37
N THR A 18 9.82 4.68 -11.04
CA THR A 18 8.55 4.49 -10.31
C THR A 18 7.60 5.67 -10.51
N SER A 19 8.11 6.90 -10.46
CA SER A 19 7.29 8.10 -10.69
C SER A 19 6.71 8.12 -12.11
N ALA A 20 7.52 7.74 -13.11
CA ALA A 20 7.08 7.65 -14.50
C ALA A 20 5.98 6.59 -14.67
N ILE A 21 6.16 5.39 -14.11
CA ILE A 21 5.16 4.30 -14.18
C ILE A 21 3.83 4.74 -13.56
N LEU A 22 3.88 5.39 -12.38
CA LEU A 22 2.67 5.88 -11.71
C LEU A 22 1.97 6.97 -12.54
N ASN A 23 2.71 7.93 -13.07
CA ASN A 23 2.14 8.98 -13.92
C ASN A 23 1.50 8.40 -15.18
N THR A 24 2.14 7.44 -15.85
CA THR A 24 1.53 6.75 -17.00
C THR A 24 0.24 6.01 -16.61
N ALA A 25 0.21 5.35 -15.45
CA ALA A 25 -1.01 4.71 -14.97
C ALA A 25 -2.12 5.72 -14.67
N PHE A 26 -1.80 6.86 -14.06
CA PHE A 26 -2.76 7.91 -13.76
C PHE A 26 -3.35 8.53 -15.02
N GLU A 27 -2.51 8.86 -16.00
CA GLU A 27 -3.00 9.41 -17.28
C GLU A 27 -3.91 8.41 -18.00
N ARG A 28 -3.56 7.12 -17.98
CA ARG A 28 -4.45 6.08 -18.52
C ARG A 28 -5.80 6.05 -17.80
N LEU A 29 -5.81 6.10 -16.46
CA LEU A 29 -7.06 6.09 -15.68
C LEU A 29 -7.92 7.34 -15.94
N LYS A 30 -7.30 8.51 -16.14
CA LYS A 30 -8.02 9.73 -16.57
C LYS A 30 -8.66 9.54 -17.95
N GLN A 31 -7.89 9.02 -18.91
CA GLN A 31 -8.35 8.84 -20.30
C GLN A 31 -9.57 7.91 -20.39
N ILE A 32 -9.65 6.88 -19.54
CA ILE A 32 -10.78 5.95 -19.51
C ILE A 32 -11.93 6.41 -18.58
N GLY A 33 -11.83 7.60 -17.99
CA GLY A 33 -12.87 8.16 -17.12
C GLY A 33 -13.00 7.50 -15.73
N GLU A 34 -12.06 6.64 -15.35
CA GLU A 34 -12.05 5.95 -14.04
C GLU A 34 -11.40 6.78 -12.93
N LEU A 35 -10.78 7.91 -13.28
CA LEU A 35 -10.18 8.84 -12.31
C LEU A 35 -10.80 10.23 -12.45
N SER A 36 -11.61 10.61 -11.47
CA SER A 36 -12.21 11.94 -11.36
C SER A 36 -11.46 12.89 -10.41
N ALA A 37 -10.52 12.36 -9.63
CA ALA A 37 -9.75 13.11 -8.64
C ALA A 37 -8.38 13.54 -9.17
N ASN A 38 -7.90 14.70 -8.70
CA ASN A 38 -6.51 15.10 -8.88
C ASN A 38 -5.60 14.22 -8.02
N LEU A 39 -4.54 13.67 -8.62
CA LEU A 39 -3.56 12.85 -7.94
C LEU A 39 -2.23 13.58 -7.85
N THR A 40 -1.64 13.55 -6.66
CA THR A 40 -0.32 14.10 -6.38
C THR A 40 0.58 12.99 -5.84
N ILE A 41 1.76 12.83 -6.43
CA ILE A 41 2.79 11.93 -5.93
C ILE A 41 3.73 12.74 -5.05
N LEU A 42 3.82 12.36 -3.77
CA LEU A 42 4.73 12.95 -2.80
C LEU A 42 5.86 11.97 -2.47
N ARG A 43 7.04 12.53 -2.17
CA ARG A 43 8.20 11.82 -1.65
C ARG A 43 8.36 12.10 -0.16
N TRP A 44 9.07 11.22 0.55
CA TRP A 44 9.43 11.40 1.96
C TRP A 44 9.97 12.80 2.24
N SER A 45 10.95 13.26 1.46
CA SER A 45 11.54 14.60 1.61
C SER A 45 10.57 15.78 1.48
N GLN A 46 9.34 15.57 0.98
CA GLN A 46 8.30 16.59 0.88
C GLN A 46 7.31 16.58 2.05
N ILE A 47 7.33 15.53 2.87
CA ILE A 47 6.41 15.33 4.00
C ILE A 47 7.12 15.18 5.35
N GLU A 48 8.44 14.99 5.35
CA GLU A 48 9.31 14.90 6.53
C GLU A 48 9.59 16.30 7.12
N ASP A 49 8.53 16.96 7.61
CA ASP A 49 8.62 18.24 8.31
C ASP A 49 9.09 18.09 9.78
N GLN A 50 9.12 19.19 10.52
CA GLN A 50 9.53 19.19 11.92
C GLN A 50 8.63 18.29 12.80
N ASP A 51 7.34 18.21 12.50
CA ASP A 51 6.39 17.43 13.29
C ASP A 51 6.52 15.93 13.02
N TYR A 52 6.74 15.56 11.76
CA TYR A 52 7.16 14.22 11.40
C TYR A 52 8.40 13.81 12.20
N GLN A 53 9.45 14.66 12.25
CA GLN A 53 10.69 14.31 12.95
C GLN A 53 10.47 14.13 14.45
N LYS A 54 9.69 15.00 15.11
CA LYS A 54 9.34 14.82 16.54
C LYS A 54 8.69 13.46 16.80
N VAL A 55 7.74 13.06 15.95
CA VAL A 55 7.02 11.80 16.12
C VAL A 55 7.91 10.61 15.78
N HIS A 56 8.75 10.75 14.76
CA HIS A 56 9.75 9.74 14.39
C HIS A 56 10.77 9.48 15.50
N ASP A 57 11.24 10.53 16.19
CA ASP A 57 12.13 10.41 17.35
C ASP A 57 11.46 9.62 18.49
N ILE A 58 10.17 9.86 18.76
CA ILE A 58 9.38 9.06 19.70
C ILE A 58 9.32 7.59 19.25
N MET A 59 9.20 7.32 17.95
CA MET A 59 9.18 5.93 17.46
C MET A 59 10.47 5.20 17.82
N TYR A 60 11.62 5.87 17.67
CA TYR A 60 12.92 5.33 18.02
C TYR A 60 13.13 5.22 19.54
N GLN A 61 12.65 6.18 20.33
CA GLN A 61 12.70 6.15 21.78
C GLN A 61 12.05 4.87 22.33
N TYR A 62 10.88 4.50 21.81
CA TYR A 62 10.12 3.33 22.26
C TYR A 62 10.40 2.05 21.46
N ARG A 63 11.22 2.11 20.41
CA ARG A 63 11.50 0.99 19.49
C ARG A 63 11.77 -0.33 20.21
N LYS A 64 12.64 -0.31 21.22
CA LYS A 64 13.05 -1.52 21.96
C LYS A 64 11.87 -2.26 22.61
N ASN A 65 10.81 -1.54 22.98
CA ASN A 65 9.62 -2.11 23.60
C ASN A 65 8.76 -2.90 22.60
N PHE A 66 8.97 -2.70 21.30
CA PHE A 66 8.16 -3.26 20.21
C PHE A 66 9.01 -4.02 19.19
N GLU A 67 10.21 -4.44 19.59
CA GLU A 67 11.18 -5.07 18.69
C GLU A 67 10.62 -6.38 18.11
N GLU A 68 9.83 -7.14 18.88
CA GLU A 68 9.20 -8.38 18.40
C GLU A 68 8.21 -8.10 17.26
N GLU A 69 7.29 -7.15 17.43
CA GLU A 69 6.30 -6.78 16.42
C GLU A 69 6.96 -6.18 15.18
N LEU A 70 7.97 -5.34 15.37
CA LEU A 70 8.75 -4.75 14.28
C LEU A 70 9.46 -5.84 13.46
N ARG A 71 10.12 -6.80 14.12
CA ARG A 71 10.81 -7.91 13.45
C ARG A 71 9.83 -8.84 12.74
N ALA A 72 8.66 -9.11 13.34
CA ALA A 72 7.61 -9.91 12.72
C ALA A 72 7.07 -9.25 11.44
N SER A 73 6.78 -7.94 11.48
CA SER A 73 6.35 -7.16 10.31
C SER A 73 7.42 -7.16 9.21
N SER A 74 8.68 -6.89 9.57
CA SER A 74 9.82 -6.93 8.64
C SER A 74 9.99 -8.31 7.98
N GLY A 75 9.94 -9.38 8.76
CA GLY A 75 10.02 -10.75 8.27
C GLY A 75 8.89 -11.11 7.30
N PHE A 76 7.66 -10.66 7.59
CA PHE A 76 6.54 -10.81 6.66
C PHE A 76 6.80 -10.09 5.34
N TYR A 77 7.22 -8.82 5.38
CA TYR A 77 7.45 -8.02 4.17
C TYR A 77 8.57 -8.59 3.28
N ILE A 78 9.62 -9.16 3.89
CA ILE A 78 10.70 -9.84 3.17
C ILE A 78 10.18 -11.11 2.49
N LYS A 79 9.57 -12.03 3.25
CA LYS A 79 9.06 -13.31 2.73
C LYS A 79 7.93 -13.14 1.72
N ARG A 80 7.14 -12.06 1.82
CA ARG A 80 6.08 -11.76 0.86
C ARG A 80 6.64 -11.41 -0.52
N ARG A 81 7.76 -10.67 -0.56
CA ARG A 81 8.42 -10.28 -1.81
C ARG A 81 9.26 -11.41 -2.38
N VAL A 82 9.97 -12.13 -1.51
CA VAL A 82 10.84 -13.25 -1.89
C VAL A 82 10.63 -14.38 -0.87
N ALA A 83 9.79 -15.37 -1.22
CA ALA A 83 9.37 -16.43 -0.31
C ALA A 83 10.54 -17.24 0.28
N VAL A 84 11.59 -17.44 -0.51
CA VAL A 84 12.80 -18.18 -0.14
C VAL A 84 13.89 -17.32 0.49
N ALA A 85 13.63 -16.04 0.77
CA ALA A 85 14.66 -15.16 1.32
C ALA A 85 15.04 -15.55 2.76
N THR A 86 16.35 -15.70 2.98
CA THR A 86 16.92 -15.79 4.31
C THR A 86 16.72 -14.47 5.06
N LEU A 87 16.18 -14.58 6.28
CA LEU A 87 15.99 -13.47 7.22
C LEU A 87 17.27 -13.25 8.02
N THR A 88 18.22 -12.50 7.45
CA THR A 88 19.42 -12.07 8.17
C THR A 88 19.12 -10.87 9.06
N GLU A 89 19.89 -10.66 10.13
CA GLU A 89 19.71 -9.50 11.00
C GLU A 89 19.84 -8.17 10.28
N GLU A 90 20.77 -8.07 9.33
CA GLU A 90 20.94 -6.88 8.49
C GLU A 90 19.67 -6.57 7.68
N ARG A 91 19.06 -7.59 7.06
CA ARG A 91 17.83 -7.40 6.27
C ARG A 91 16.67 -7.03 7.17
N LEU A 92 16.53 -7.70 8.31
CA LEU A 92 15.49 -7.39 9.27
C LEU A 92 15.65 -5.96 9.80
N GLU A 93 16.86 -5.53 10.13
CA GLU A 93 17.15 -4.17 10.61
C GLU A 93 16.80 -3.12 9.56
N ASN A 94 17.19 -3.34 8.30
CA ASN A 94 16.88 -2.42 7.22
C ASN A 94 15.36 -2.28 7.01
N PHE A 95 14.62 -3.37 7.03
CA PHE A 95 13.15 -3.33 6.95
C PHE A 95 12.49 -2.72 8.19
N THR A 96 13.08 -2.90 9.37
CA THR A 96 12.61 -2.26 10.60
C THR A 96 12.76 -0.74 10.51
N LYS A 97 13.88 -0.24 9.98
CA LYS A 97 14.06 1.21 9.74
C LYS A 97 13.00 1.79 8.79
N TYR A 98 12.67 1.07 7.72
CA TYR A 98 11.57 1.48 6.83
C TYR A 98 10.22 1.49 7.56
N THR A 99 9.93 0.45 8.34
CA THR A 99 8.68 0.38 9.12
C THR A 99 8.59 1.55 10.11
N LEU A 100 9.68 1.88 10.81
CA LEU A 100 9.75 3.01 11.73
C LEU A 100 9.54 4.36 11.01
N ALA A 101 10.10 4.55 9.82
CA ALA A 101 9.89 5.76 9.01
C ALA A 101 8.44 5.89 8.52
N GLU A 102 7.73 4.78 8.30
CA GLU A 102 6.31 4.83 7.96
C GLU A 102 5.42 5.22 9.14
N LEU A 103 5.80 4.87 10.38
CA LEU A 103 4.94 5.00 11.55
C LEU A 103 4.39 6.40 11.82
N PRO A 104 5.14 7.51 11.70
CA PRO A 104 4.57 8.85 11.88
C PRO A 104 3.35 9.07 10.97
N VAL A 105 3.47 8.71 9.69
CA VAL A 105 2.36 8.80 8.73
C VAL A 105 1.22 7.87 9.13
N GLN A 106 1.52 6.65 9.58
CA GLN A 106 0.50 5.71 10.02
C GLN A 106 -0.26 6.16 11.27
N LEU A 107 0.40 6.87 12.18
CA LEU A 107 -0.16 7.25 13.48
C LEU A 107 -0.93 8.57 13.42
N ILE A 108 -0.39 9.57 12.72
CA ILE A 108 -0.92 10.95 12.71
C ILE A 108 -1.09 11.53 11.31
N GLY A 109 -0.82 10.77 10.26
CA GLY A 109 -0.85 11.29 8.89
C GLY A 109 0.37 12.17 8.59
N PHE A 110 0.24 13.05 7.60
CA PHE A 110 1.32 13.95 7.20
C PHE A 110 0.78 15.34 6.86
N ASN A 111 1.66 16.35 6.93
CA ASN A 111 1.34 17.69 6.46
C ASN A 111 1.86 17.89 5.04
N TYR A 112 1.06 18.55 4.22
CA TYR A 112 1.46 19.00 2.90
C TYR A 112 0.61 20.20 2.51
N ASP A 113 1.24 21.24 1.96
CA ASP A 113 0.56 22.47 1.51
C ASP A 113 -0.37 23.07 2.59
N ASN A 114 0.19 23.28 3.79
CA ASN A 114 -0.51 23.84 4.97
C ASN A 114 -1.77 23.06 5.41
N ARG A 115 -1.86 21.78 5.05
CA ARG A 115 -2.97 20.91 5.42
C ARG A 115 -2.46 19.57 5.95
N GLN A 116 -3.11 19.08 7.00
CA GLN A 116 -2.90 17.72 7.50
C GLN A 116 -3.77 16.72 6.73
N TYR A 117 -3.16 15.65 6.24
CA TYR A 117 -3.80 14.52 5.58
C TYR A 117 -3.76 13.30 6.51
N THR A 118 -4.92 12.91 7.02
CA THR A 118 -5.03 11.87 8.06
C THR A 118 -5.66 10.57 7.56
N THR A 119 -6.26 10.53 6.37
CA THR A 119 -6.84 9.30 5.84
C THR A 119 -5.76 8.49 5.13
N ILE A 120 -5.49 7.28 5.63
CA ILE A 120 -4.43 6.41 5.13
C ILE A 120 -5.04 5.12 4.61
N PHE A 121 -4.70 4.73 3.39
CA PHE A 121 -5.23 3.53 2.74
C PHE A 121 -4.26 2.36 2.92
N TYR A 122 -4.67 1.34 3.68
CA TYR A 122 -3.82 0.18 3.99
C TYR A 122 -4.15 -0.97 3.05
N PRO A 123 -3.19 -1.47 2.26
CA PRO A 123 -3.42 -2.72 1.55
C PRO A 123 -3.52 -3.87 2.56
N VAL A 124 -4.64 -4.58 2.55
CA VAL A 124 -4.83 -5.82 3.30
C VAL A 124 -4.89 -7.00 2.33
N TYR A 125 -4.28 -8.11 2.72
CA TYR A 125 -4.15 -9.28 1.87
C TYR A 125 -4.76 -10.50 2.55
N PRO A 126 -5.31 -11.47 1.79
CA PRO A 126 -5.71 -12.75 2.38
C PRO A 126 -4.49 -13.40 3.03
N ARG A 127 -4.65 -13.83 4.28
CA ARG A 127 -3.61 -14.57 4.99
C ARG A 127 -3.27 -15.84 4.20
N LYS A 128 -1.98 -16.02 3.88
CA LYS A 128 -1.49 -17.26 3.29
C LYS A 128 -1.41 -18.34 4.36
N ASN A 129 -1.61 -19.58 3.94
CA ASN A 129 -1.36 -20.75 4.78
C ASN A 129 0.16 -20.88 5.07
N PRO A 130 0.57 -21.67 6.09
CA PRO A 130 1.98 -21.88 6.42
C PRO A 130 2.84 -22.42 5.26
N ASP A 131 2.22 -23.16 4.34
CA ASP A 131 2.82 -23.70 3.11
C ASP A 131 2.94 -22.66 1.96
N GLY A 132 2.48 -21.43 2.18
CA GLY A 132 2.52 -20.35 1.20
C GLY A 132 1.37 -20.34 0.18
N SER A 133 0.43 -21.29 0.27
CA SER A 133 -0.77 -21.30 -0.58
C SER A 133 -1.66 -20.08 -0.29
N THR A 134 -2.47 -19.67 -1.27
CA THR A 134 -3.53 -18.71 -1.00
C THR A 134 -4.46 -19.27 0.06
N GLY A 135 -4.80 -18.44 1.06
CA GLY A 135 -5.80 -18.79 2.06
C GLY A 135 -7.15 -19.11 1.40
N ASN A 136 -7.99 -19.85 2.12
CA ASN A 136 -9.37 -20.09 1.72
C ASN A 136 -10.16 -18.76 1.61
N VAL A 137 -11.32 -18.77 0.97
CA VAL A 137 -12.27 -17.64 0.90
C VAL A 137 -12.59 -17.07 2.29
N ASN A 138 -12.50 -17.90 3.34
CA ASN A 138 -12.72 -17.51 4.74
C ASN A 138 -11.44 -17.08 5.48
N SER A 139 -10.29 -17.01 4.80
CA SER A 139 -9.04 -16.62 5.46
C SER A 139 -9.08 -15.14 5.88
N PRO A 140 -8.64 -14.83 7.11
CA PRO A 140 -8.64 -13.45 7.58
C PRO A 140 -7.73 -12.59 6.72
N TYR A 141 -8.13 -11.35 6.47
CA TYR A 141 -7.27 -10.37 5.84
C TYR A 141 -6.29 -9.81 6.86
N VAL A 142 -5.02 -9.69 6.45
CA VAL A 142 -3.94 -9.20 7.30
C VAL A 142 -3.22 -8.04 6.62
N SER A 143 -2.89 -7.01 7.41
CA SER A 143 -1.90 -6.00 7.05
C SER A 143 -0.67 -6.21 7.93
N PRO A 144 0.54 -6.31 7.37
CA PRO A 144 1.74 -6.61 8.15
C PRO A 144 2.11 -5.52 9.14
N ILE A 145 1.79 -4.26 8.82
CA ILE A 145 2.07 -3.10 9.67
C ILE A 145 0.97 -2.84 10.70
N ASP A 146 -0.23 -3.41 10.53
CA ASP A 146 -1.38 -3.14 11.41
C ASP A 146 -1.08 -3.48 12.86
N THR A 147 -0.48 -4.65 13.14
CA THR A 147 -0.08 -5.03 14.50
C THR A 147 0.87 -4.00 15.10
N VAL A 148 1.93 -3.59 14.38
CA VAL A 148 2.88 -2.57 14.85
C VAL A 148 2.15 -1.26 15.16
N VAL A 149 1.30 -0.78 14.24
CA VAL A 149 0.55 0.46 14.40
C VAL A 149 -0.38 0.41 15.61
N GLN A 150 -1.11 -0.69 15.81
CA GLN A 150 -1.97 -0.86 16.98
C GLN A 150 -1.17 -0.89 18.29
N THR A 151 -0.02 -1.57 18.31
CA THR A 151 0.83 -1.63 19.50
C THR A 151 1.33 -0.23 19.90
N TYR A 152 1.77 0.60 18.94
CA TYR A 152 2.14 1.99 19.22
C TYR A 152 0.94 2.85 19.66
N ARG A 153 -0.23 2.71 19.01
CA ARG A 153 -1.45 3.48 19.37
C ARG A 153 -2.01 3.13 20.74
N ASN A 154 -1.88 1.87 21.15
CA ASN A 154 -2.40 1.39 22.42
C ASN A 154 -1.42 1.59 23.57
N ASN A 155 -0.19 2.04 23.29
CA ASN A 155 0.76 2.38 24.34
C ASN A 155 0.46 3.80 24.89
N PRO A 156 0.14 3.93 26.20
CA PRO A 156 -0.25 5.21 26.77
C PRO A 156 0.90 6.20 26.85
N ASP A 157 2.14 5.73 27.05
CA ASP A 157 3.32 6.60 27.13
C ASP A 157 3.65 7.18 25.76
N VAL A 158 3.63 6.36 24.71
CA VAL A 158 3.77 6.81 23.31
C VAL A 158 2.70 7.83 22.97
N THR A 159 1.43 7.53 23.29
CA THR A 159 0.31 8.42 22.96
C THR A 159 0.45 9.77 23.66
N ARG A 160 0.81 9.76 24.95
CA ARG A 160 1.05 10.98 25.73
C ARG A 160 2.19 11.81 25.13
N ASP A 161 3.29 11.18 24.77
CA ASP A 161 4.48 11.87 24.27
C ASP A 161 4.18 12.49 22.89
N ILE A 162 3.48 11.76 22.00
CA ILE A 162 3.00 12.31 20.72
C ILE A 162 2.08 13.52 20.95
N CYS A 163 1.06 13.37 21.81
CA CYS A 163 0.12 14.45 22.10
C CYS A 163 0.82 15.69 22.69
N SER A 164 1.91 15.50 23.42
CA SER A 164 2.68 16.59 24.00
C SER A 164 3.61 17.27 22.98
N SER A 165 4.17 16.51 22.03
CA SER A 165 5.07 17.03 20.99
C SER A 165 4.35 17.70 19.82
N VAL A 166 3.17 17.21 19.44
CA VAL A 166 2.37 17.70 18.30
C VAL A 166 0.88 17.85 18.67
N PRO A 167 0.54 18.70 19.66
CA PRO A 167 -0.81 18.76 20.26
C PRO A 167 -1.93 19.19 19.29
N TYR A 168 -1.59 19.83 18.18
CA TYR A 168 -2.53 20.29 17.16
C TYR A 168 -2.80 19.27 16.06
N MET A 169 -2.04 18.17 15.99
CA MET A 169 -2.21 17.16 14.96
C MET A 169 -3.29 16.16 15.33
N ALA A 170 -4.19 15.87 14.37
CA ALA A 170 -5.19 14.83 14.52
C ALA A 170 -4.59 13.43 14.28
N ALA A 171 -5.18 12.41 14.91
CA ALA A 171 -4.78 11.03 14.67
C ALA A 171 -5.12 10.57 13.24
N GLY A 172 -4.25 9.71 12.70
CA GLY A 172 -4.43 9.05 11.41
C GLY A 172 -5.59 8.04 11.43
N LYS A 173 -6.43 8.09 10.42
CA LYS A 173 -7.57 7.19 10.20
C LYS A 173 -7.24 6.20 9.09
N VAL A 174 -7.21 4.93 9.45
CA VAL A 174 -6.86 3.85 8.52
C VAL A 174 -8.11 3.35 7.81
N THR A 175 -8.08 3.35 6.48
CA THR A 175 -9.07 2.70 5.62
C THR A 175 -8.42 1.48 4.98
N ARG A 176 -8.93 0.28 5.26
CA ARG A 176 -8.41 -0.95 4.68
C ARG A 176 -8.87 -1.09 3.22
N VAL A 177 -7.92 -1.33 2.33
CA VAL A 177 -8.12 -1.60 0.91
C VAL A 177 -7.80 -3.06 0.65
N PHE A 178 -8.81 -3.82 0.25
CA PHE A 178 -8.72 -5.27 0.16
C PHE A 178 -8.15 -5.70 -1.20
N PHE A 179 -6.99 -6.36 -1.18
CA PHE A 179 -6.35 -6.93 -2.35
C PHE A 179 -6.42 -8.46 -2.28
N GLY A 180 -7.33 -9.05 -3.05
CA GLY A 180 -7.54 -10.51 -3.09
C GLY A 180 -8.46 -10.88 -4.26
N THR A 181 -8.21 -12.07 -4.81
CA THR A 181 -8.75 -12.67 -6.06
C THR A 181 -9.94 -11.95 -6.68
N THR A 182 -9.76 -11.54 -7.95
CA THR A 182 -10.81 -11.21 -8.90
C THR A 182 -12.07 -12.00 -8.57
N ILE A 183 -13.13 -11.33 -8.10
CA ILE A 183 -14.45 -11.90 -8.29
C ILE A 183 -14.56 -11.94 -9.81
N ARG A 184 -14.31 -13.10 -10.43
CA ARG A 184 -14.84 -13.38 -11.76
C ARG A 184 -16.35 -13.37 -11.56
N VAL A 185 -16.94 -12.18 -11.51
CA VAL A 185 -18.29 -12.03 -11.98
C VAL A 185 -18.10 -12.32 -13.46
N GLU A 186 -18.39 -13.56 -13.86
CA GLU A 186 -18.85 -13.79 -15.22
C GLU A 186 -19.99 -12.79 -15.39
N VAL A 187 -19.67 -11.64 -15.96
CA VAL A 187 -20.67 -10.83 -16.61
C VAL A 187 -21.19 -11.77 -17.68
N LYS A 188 -22.30 -12.45 -17.39
CA LYS A 188 -23.14 -13.02 -18.42
C LYS A 188 -23.46 -11.82 -19.30
N GLU A 189 -22.70 -11.64 -20.38
CA GLU A 189 -23.10 -10.78 -21.46
C GLU A 189 -24.52 -11.23 -21.80
N LYS A 190 -25.49 -10.39 -21.47
CA LYS A 190 -26.82 -10.50 -22.03
C LYS A 190 -26.61 -10.36 -23.54
N PRO A 191 -26.95 -11.36 -24.36
CA PRO A 191 -27.03 -11.12 -25.79
C PRO A 191 -28.15 -10.10 -25.97
N CYS A 192 -27.79 -8.87 -26.33
CA CYS A 192 -28.76 -7.90 -26.78
C CYS A 192 -29.34 -8.41 -28.10
N THR A 193 -30.48 -9.06 -28.01
CA THR A 193 -31.43 -9.16 -29.12
C THR A 193 -31.78 -7.73 -29.56
N ASN A 194 -31.45 -7.38 -30.79
CA ASN A 194 -32.21 -6.42 -31.59
C ASN A 194 -32.05 -6.83 -33.06
N GLY A 195 -33.09 -7.47 -33.58
CA GLY A 195 -33.25 -7.65 -35.01
C GLY A 195 -33.77 -6.40 -35.69
N LEU A 196 -33.67 -6.44 -37.02
CA LEU A 196 -34.56 -5.93 -38.08
C LEU A 196 -33.79 -5.23 -39.21
N ASP A 197 -33.66 -5.97 -40.32
CA ASP A 197 -34.07 -5.62 -41.70
C ASP A 197 -33.38 -4.44 -42.41
N ALA A 198 -32.94 -4.48 -43.68
CA ALA A 198 -33.23 -5.31 -44.87
C ALA A 198 -32.17 -4.97 -45.98
N PRO A 199 -32.35 -5.20 -47.31
CA PRO A 199 -32.83 -6.37 -48.09
C PRO A 199 -31.87 -6.81 -49.26
N LEU A 200 -32.12 -8.02 -49.77
CA LEU A 200 -31.95 -8.60 -51.14
C LEU A 200 -31.04 -7.94 -52.20
N VAL A 201 -30.15 -8.73 -52.83
CA VAL A 201 -30.18 -9.06 -54.29
C VAL A 201 -29.54 -10.46 -54.54
N GLU A 202 -30.19 -11.25 -55.39
CA GLU A 202 -29.79 -12.54 -55.99
C GLU A 202 -28.43 -12.49 -56.72
N VAL A 203 -27.75 -13.63 -56.87
CA VAL A 203 -27.51 -14.31 -58.17
C VAL A 203 -27.01 -15.73 -57.88
N ALA A 204 -27.74 -16.73 -58.38
CA ALA A 204 -27.23 -18.09 -58.57
C ALA A 204 -26.59 -18.19 -59.96
N VAL A 205 -25.38 -18.75 -60.08
CA VAL A 205 -24.96 -19.55 -61.26
C VAL A 205 -23.96 -20.63 -60.86
N ILE A 206 -24.19 -21.80 -61.44
CA ILE A 206 -23.56 -23.11 -61.40
C ILE A 206 -22.17 -23.13 -62.07
N SER A 207 -21.23 -23.91 -61.51
CA SER A 207 -20.44 -24.95 -62.21
C SER A 207 -19.68 -25.79 -61.19
#